data_AF-A0A925XEW0-F1
#
_entry.id   AF-A0A925XEW0-F1
#
_cell.length_a   1.000
_cell.length_b   1.000
_cell.length_c   1.000
_cell.angle_alpha   90.00
_cell.angle_beta   90.00
_cell.angle_gamma   90.00
#
_symmetry.space_group_name_H-M   'P 1'
#
loop_
_entity.id
_entity.type
_entity.pdbx_description
1 polymer ?
#
loop_
_entity_poly.entity_id
_entity_poly.type
_entity_poly.pdbx_seq_one_letter_code
_entity_poly.pdbx_strand_id
1 'polypeptide(L)'
;MTNRLMFGIVCLAIAIGLARPLPAPSAEPPSAELFARKNLVAWCIVPFDSKKRGPEERAAMLEKLGFSEFAYDYRAEHIPTFDAEIEALKRHKVELTAWWFPTSLNDEAKLTLAVFDKHKVTPQLWVTGGGGPTKDETDQRARVIAEATRIRPIAEAAAKVGCKVALYNHGGWFGEPENQIAIIQELKLPNVGIVYNQHHGHDHIDRFPELLQKMKPHLLCLNLNGMTKEGDRKGQKIMQLGEGDLDLKLLRVVRDSGYKGPIGILGHTQDDAEERLHDNLDGLDWLLPQLDGKPAGPKPKMRTPVPKAVAAVVAPPKANVPALADGKFGRALDGRSGGALVKGRDEFRQFPLTVECWTKLDQKDSFNILVAHEQKSSGTHWELFTMPGGAFTVYAPGFSPDHCRSEMMICDGKWHHVAMVLESERIRLFVDARPVADQKHKRTEMKSVPGELGLATLVDRGIGCSGLVDEVRISKGVRVPSIVPDKPFTPDDATVALWHLDELVENKRLDDATNNKNAALLGDARVA
;
A
#
# COMPACT_ATOMS: atom_id res chain seq x y z
N MET A 1 -2.08 -52.63 -95.11
CA MET A 1 -2.54 -53.03 -93.77
C MET A 1 -1.65 -52.38 -92.71
N THR A 2 -2.09 -51.20 -92.29
CA THR A 2 -2.01 -50.59 -90.95
C THR A 2 -1.05 -51.20 -89.91
N ASN A 3 0.00 -50.46 -89.54
CA ASN A 3 0.23 -49.98 -88.17
C ASN A 3 1.56 -49.21 -88.07
N ARG A 4 1.51 -47.91 -87.74
CA ARG A 4 2.53 -47.26 -86.90
C ARG A 4 1.99 -45.95 -86.30
N LEU A 5 1.97 -45.98 -84.98
CA LEU A 5 1.60 -44.95 -84.01
C LEU A 5 2.47 -43.69 -84.20
N MET A 6 1.84 -42.51 -84.22
CA MET A 6 2.52 -41.21 -84.06
C MET A 6 2.00 -40.58 -82.77
N PHE A 7 2.84 -40.53 -81.73
CA PHE A 7 2.58 -39.82 -80.49
C PHE A 7 2.92 -38.33 -80.71
N GLY A 8 1.94 -37.45 -80.51
CA GLY A 8 2.15 -36.00 -80.46
C GLY A 8 2.68 -35.57 -79.09
N ILE A 9 3.77 -34.81 -79.09
CA ILE A 9 4.30 -34.13 -77.90
C ILE A 9 3.62 -32.77 -77.79
N VAL A 10 2.91 -32.54 -76.68
CA VAL A 10 2.38 -31.22 -76.29
C VAL A 10 3.44 -30.54 -75.41
N CYS A 11 4.03 -29.45 -75.90
CA CYS A 11 4.91 -28.58 -75.10
C CYS A 11 4.07 -27.61 -74.26
N LEU A 12 4.08 -27.77 -72.94
CA LEU A 12 3.51 -26.83 -71.98
C LEU A 12 4.54 -25.74 -71.66
N ALA A 13 4.32 -24.51 -72.13
CA ALA A 13 5.14 -23.36 -71.76
C ALA A 13 4.67 -22.79 -70.41
N ILE A 14 5.53 -22.87 -69.38
CA ILE A 14 5.31 -22.27 -68.07
C ILE A 14 5.89 -20.84 -68.11
N ALA A 15 5.01 -19.84 -68.09
CA ALA A 15 5.39 -18.44 -67.89
C ALA A 15 5.59 -18.18 -66.39
N ILE A 16 6.84 -17.98 -65.96
CA ILE A 16 7.18 -17.57 -64.59
C ILE A 16 7.05 -16.05 -64.52
N GLY A 17 5.94 -15.57 -63.95
CA GLY A 17 5.76 -14.17 -63.58
C GLY A 17 6.55 -13.84 -62.32
N LEU A 18 7.52 -12.92 -62.43
CA LEU A 18 8.23 -12.34 -61.29
C LEU A 18 7.28 -11.41 -60.52
N ALA A 19 6.67 -11.90 -59.45
CA ALA A 19 5.92 -11.08 -58.50
C ALA A 19 6.89 -10.21 -57.68
N ARG A 20 6.77 -8.89 -57.81
CA ARG A 20 7.42 -7.92 -56.90
C ARG A 20 6.79 -8.05 -55.51
N PRO A 21 7.56 -8.23 -54.42
CA PRO A 21 6.99 -8.23 -53.08
C PRO A 21 6.46 -6.83 -52.75
N LEU A 22 5.21 -6.78 -52.28
CA LEU A 22 4.65 -5.58 -51.66
C LEU A 22 5.46 -5.25 -50.39
N PRO A 23 5.72 -3.97 -50.10
CA PRO A 23 6.35 -3.60 -48.84
C PRO A 23 5.41 -4.00 -47.69
N ALA A 24 5.94 -4.76 -46.73
CA ALA A 24 5.23 -5.07 -45.50
C ALA A 24 4.91 -3.76 -44.76
N PRO A 25 3.72 -3.62 -44.16
CA PRO A 25 3.44 -2.48 -43.29
C PRO A 25 4.48 -2.47 -42.16
N SER A 26 5.12 -1.32 -41.92
CA SER A 26 6.04 -1.19 -40.80
C SER A 26 5.23 -1.30 -39.50
N ALA A 27 5.27 -2.47 -38.86
CA ALA A 27 4.78 -2.60 -37.50
C ALA A 27 5.61 -1.66 -36.61
N GLU A 28 4.95 -0.79 -35.85
CA GLU A 28 5.62 -0.02 -34.82
C GLU A 28 6.36 -0.98 -33.88
N PRO A 29 7.55 -0.61 -33.36
CA PRO A 29 8.29 -1.47 -32.46
C PRO A 29 7.39 -1.84 -31.25
N PRO A 30 7.44 -3.10 -30.76
CA PRO A 30 6.59 -3.61 -29.68
C PRO A 30 6.49 -2.75 -28.41
N SER A 31 7.45 -1.83 -28.17
CA SER A 31 7.48 -0.83 -27.10
C SER A 31 6.52 0.33 -27.28
N ALA A 32 6.32 0.80 -28.52
CA ALA A 32 5.51 1.98 -28.82
C ALA A 32 4.03 1.73 -28.50
N GLU A 33 3.52 0.54 -28.82
CA GLU A 33 2.12 0.19 -28.56
C GLU A 33 1.82 -0.05 -27.07
N LEU A 34 2.74 -0.67 -26.33
CA LEU A 34 2.53 -1.05 -24.93
C LEU A 34 2.35 0.16 -24.01
N PHE A 35 3.11 1.23 -24.25
CA PHE A 35 3.07 2.46 -23.46
C PHE A 35 2.39 3.61 -24.21
N ALA A 36 1.68 3.32 -25.31
CA ALA A 36 0.88 4.31 -26.02
C ALA A 36 -0.25 4.81 -25.12
N ARG A 37 -0.63 6.09 -25.26
CA ARG A 37 -1.66 6.76 -24.44
C ARG A 37 -2.98 5.99 -24.43
N LYS A 38 -3.35 5.45 -25.59
CA LYS A 38 -4.55 4.63 -25.79
C LYS A 38 -4.57 3.30 -25.00
N ASN A 39 -3.42 2.83 -24.51
CA ASN A 39 -3.27 1.62 -23.69
C ASN A 39 -2.98 1.97 -22.21
N LEU A 40 -3.00 3.27 -21.86
CA LEU A 40 -2.80 3.72 -20.49
C LEU A 40 -4.16 3.87 -19.79
N VAL A 41 -4.22 3.35 -18.56
CA VAL A 41 -5.40 3.42 -17.69
C VAL A 41 -5.11 4.39 -16.56
N ALA A 42 -5.88 5.46 -16.41
CA ALA A 42 -5.75 6.28 -15.20
C ALA A 42 -6.22 5.47 -13.97
N TRP A 43 -5.47 5.47 -12.87
CA TRP A 43 -5.79 4.64 -11.69
C TRP A 43 -5.59 5.38 -10.36
N CYS A 44 -6.53 5.13 -9.44
CA CYS A 44 -6.47 5.47 -8.01
C CYS A 44 -6.40 6.98 -7.75
N ILE A 45 -7.32 7.72 -8.37
CA ILE A 45 -7.36 9.18 -8.29
C ILE A 45 -8.58 9.71 -7.52
N VAL A 46 -9.64 8.92 -7.35
CA VAL A 46 -10.95 9.48 -6.96
C VAL A 46 -10.97 9.95 -5.50
N PRO A 47 -10.66 9.11 -4.49
CA PRO A 47 -10.63 9.54 -3.09
C PRO A 47 -9.36 10.31 -2.73
N PHE A 48 -8.43 10.47 -3.67
CA PHE A 48 -7.12 11.09 -3.47
C PHE A 48 -6.99 12.45 -4.15
N ASP A 49 -7.89 12.80 -5.06
CA ASP A 49 -7.87 14.10 -5.72
C ASP A 49 -8.13 15.23 -4.72
N SER A 50 -7.11 16.05 -4.46
CA SER A 50 -7.21 17.22 -3.58
C SER A 50 -8.27 18.24 -4.03
N LYS A 51 -8.62 18.26 -5.32
CA LYS A 51 -9.69 19.11 -5.86
C LYS A 51 -11.08 18.53 -5.66
N LYS A 52 -11.19 17.24 -5.31
CA LYS A 52 -12.45 16.52 -5.11
C LYS A 52 -13.38 16.65 -6.33
N ARG A 53 -12.81 16.54 -7.54
CA ARG A 53 -13.56 16.71 -8.80
C ARG A 53 -14.80 15.80 -8.82
N GLY A 54 -15.90 16.32 -9.35
CA GLY A 54 -17.10 15.52 -9.60
C GLY A 54 -16.95 14.61 -10.83
N PRO A 55 -17.96 13.77 -11.12
CA PRO A 55 -17.99 12.90 -12.30
C PRO A 55 -17.61 13.57 -13.63
N GLU A 56 -18.28 14.69 -13.96
CA GLU A 56 -18.05 15.40 -15.23
C GLU A 56 -16.65 16.00 -15.30
N GLU A 57 -16.22 16.68 -14.24
CA GLU A 57 -14.90 17.33 -14.19
C GLU A 57 -13.76 16.32 -14.31
N ARG A 58 -13.92 15.14 -13.70
CA ARG A 58 -12.94 14.06 -13.79
C ARG A 58 -12.93 13.42 -15.18
N ALA A 59 -14.08 13.13 -15.77
CA ALA A 59 -14.13 12.59 -17.14
C ALA A 59 -13.51 13.57 -18.16
N ALA A 60 -13.80 14.87 -18.04
CA ALA A 60 -13.18 15.91 -18.84
C ALA A 60 -11.67 16.04 -18.62
N MET A 61 -11.21 15.91 -17.37
CA MET A 61 -9.78 15.88 -17.03
C MET A 61 -9.06 14.69 -17.69
N LEU A 62 -9.66 13.50 -17.65
CA LEU A 62 -9.11 12.29 -18.28
C LEU A 62 -9.00 12.45 -19.80
N GLU A 63 -10.05 12.96 -20.46
CA GLU A 63 -10.03 13.26 -21.89
C GLU A 63 -8.94 14.29 -22.23
N LYS A 64 -8.84 15.37 -21.46
CA LYS A 64 -7.82 16.42 -21.64
C LYS A 64 -6.39 15.87 -21.55
N LEU A 65 -6.15 14.93 -20.64
CA LEU A 65 -4.86 14.27 -20.47
C LEU A 65 -4.61 13.15 -21.50
N GLY A 66 -5.59 12.85 -22.36
CA GLY A 66 -5.48 11.85 -23.41
C GLY A 66 -5.67 10.41 -22.94
N PHE A 67 -6.27 10.19 -21.76
CA PHE A 67 -6.68 8.85 -21.31
C PHE A 67 -7.98 8.46 -21.99
N SER A 68 -8.00 7.27 -22.58
CA SER A 68 -9.23 6.61 -23.07
C SER A 68 -9.72 5.51 -22.13
N GLU A 69 -8.95 5.18 -21.09
CA GLU A 69 -9.24 4.11 -20.15
C GLU A 69 -9.11 4.58 -18.70
N PHE A 70 -10.00 4.11 -17.84
CA PHE A 70 -10.05 4.51 -16.45
C PHE A 70 -10.39 3.35 -15.52
N ALA A 71 -9.63 3.24 -14.43
CA ALA A 71 -9.90 2.37 -13.31
C ALA A 71 -10.41 3.22 -12.14
N TYR A 72 -11.65 2.94 -11.70
CA TYR A 72 -12.33 3.75 -10.69
C TYR A 72 -12.16 3.15 -9.30
N ASP A 73 -11.64 3.93 -8.36
CA ASP A 73 -11.71 3.65 -6.93
C ASP A 73 -12.72 4.56 -6.24
N TYR A 74 -13.22 4.16 -5.07
CA TYR A 74 -14.27 4.94 -4.42
C TYR A 74 -14.30 4.80 -2.90
N ARG A 75 -15.13 5.64 -2.29
CA ARG A 75 -15.50 5.64 -0.87
C ARG A 75 -17.00 5.85 -0.75
N ALA A 76 -17.56 5.66 0.44
CA ALA A 76 -19.02 5.66 0.66
C ALA A 76 -19.72 6.91 0.12
N GLU A 77 -19.07 8.08 0.20
CA GLU A 77 -19.58 9.36 -0.33
C GLU A 77 -19.76 9.39 -1.85
N HIS A 78 -19.09 8.51 -2.59
CA HIS A 78 -19.15 8.44 -4.05
C HIS A 78 -20.23 7.47 -4.55
N ILE A 79 -20.78 6.60 -3.70
CA ILE A 79 -21.81 5.62 -4.09
C ILE A 79 -23.03 6.29 -4.74
N PRO A 80 -23.55 7.43 -4.22
CA PRO A 80 -24.69 8.11 -4.85
C PRO A 80 -24.42 8.61 -6.28
N THR A 81 -23.17 8.70 -6.72
CA THR A 81 -22.79 9.27 -8.02
C THR A 81 -22.34 8.23 -9.05
N PHE A 82 -22.45 6.93 -8.79
CA PHE A 82 -21.98 5.89 -9.74
C PHE A 82 -22.63 5.98 -11.12
N ASP A 83 -23.95 6.21 -11.18
CA ASP A 83 -24.64 6.42 -12.46
C ASP A 83 -24.08 7.64 -13.22
N ALA A 84 -23.88 8.75 -12.51
CA ALA A 84 -23.36 9.97 -13.11
C ALA A 84 -21.91 9.81 -13.59
N GLU A 85 -21.10 9.03 -12.87
CA GLU A 85 -19.73 8.67 -13.25
C GLU A 85 -19.71 7.93 -14.58
N ILE A 86 -20.46 6.83 -14.70
CA ILE A 86 -20.46 6.02 -15.92
C ILE A 86 -20.97 6.84 -17.13
N GLU A 87 -22.00 7.65 -16.93
CA GLU A 87 -22.54 8.49 -18.00
C GLU A 87 -21.58 9.62 -18.41
N ALA A 88 -20.85 10.21 -17.46
CA ALA A 88 -19.78 11.18 -17.77
C ALA A 88 -18.65 10.54 -18.57
N LEU A 89 -18.16 9.38 -18.13
CA LEU A 89 -17.13 8.63 -18.85
C LEU A 89 -17.55 8.31 -20.30
N LYS A 90 -18.80 7.88 -20.52
CA LYS A 90 -19.35 7.67 -21.87
C LYS A 90 -19.36 8.94 -22.72
N ARG A 91 -19.80 10.09 -22.17
CA ARG A 91 -19.80 11.37 -22.89
C ARG A 91 -18.40 11.78 -23.35
N HIS A 92 -17.40 11.55 -22.49
CA HIS A 92 -16.00 11.87 -22.74
C HIS A 92 -15.23 10.74 -23.43
N LYS A 93 -15.92 9.67 -23.87
CA LYS A 93 -15.32 8.51 -24.56
C LYS A 93 -14.18 7.86 -23.78
N VAL A 94 -14.30 7.84 -22.45
CA VAL A 94 -13.41 7.14 -21.54
C VAL A 94 -14.07 5.81 -21.17
N GLU A 95 -13.39 4.70 -21.43
CA GLU A 95 -13.83 3.37 -21.04
C GLU A 95 -13.59 3.14 -19.54
N LEU A 96 -14.60 2.61 -18.85
CA LEU A 96 -14.44 2.12 -17.49
C LEU A 96 -13.80 0.72 -17.53
N THR A 97 -12.47 0.69 -17.57
CA THR A 97 -11.66 -0.53 -17.67
C THR A 97 -11.72 -1.37 -16.39
N ALA A 98 -11.74 -0.72 -15.23
CA ALA A 98 -11.71 -1.42 -13.94
C ALA A 98 -12.41 -0.67 -12.81
N TRP A 99 -12.69 -1.41 -11.73
CA TRP A 99 -13.39 -0.93 -10.56
C TRP A 99 -12.83 -1.55 -9.28
N TRP A 100 -12.44 -0.73 -8.31
CA TRP A 100 -12.13 -1.19 -6.96
C TRP A 100 -13.36 -1.83 -6.35
N PHE A 101 -13.33 -3.13 -6.08
CA PHE A 101 -14.54 -3.88 -5.74
C PHE A 101 -14.55 -4.34 -4.27
N PRO A 102 -15.71 -4.41 -3.59
CA PRO A 102 -15.80 -4.97 -2.25
C PRO A 102 -15.20 -6.39 -2.16
N THR A 103 -14.61 -6.72 -1.02
CA THR A 103 -13.94 -8.02 -0.81
C THR A 103 -14.89 -9.20 -0.61
N SER A 104 -16.19 -8.94 -0.61
CA SER A 104 -17.26 -9.95 -0.53
C SER A 104 -18.45 -9.52 -1.38
N LEU A 105 -19.31 -10.47 -1.75
CA LEU A 105 -20.57 -10.19 -2.48
C LEU A 105 -21.66 -9.65 -1.53
N ASN A 106 -21.36 -8.56 -0.85
CA ASN A 106 -22.28 -7.84 0.03
C ASN A 106 -23.29 -7.00 -0.77
N ASP A 107 -24.14 -6.24 -0.10
CA ASP A 107 -25.19 -5.46 -0.78
C ASP A 107 -24.63 -4.32 -1.63
N GLU A 108 -23.50 -3.74 -1.23
CA GLU A 108 -22.77 -2.74 -2.01
C GLU A 108 -22.18 -3.33 -3.30
N ALA A 109 -21.63 -4.55 -3.24
CA ALA A 109 -21.18 -5.30 -4.39
C ALA A 109 -22.32 -5.62 -5.37
N LYS A 110 -23.48 -6.06 -4.84
CA LYS A 110 -24.67 -6.33 -5.67
C LYS A 110 -25.20 -5.06 -6.32
N LEU A 111 -25.24 -3.94 -5.58
CA LEU A 111 -25.61 -2.62 -6.12
C LEU A 111 -24.68 -2.24 -7.27
N THR A 112 -23.37 -2.37 -7.07
CA THR A 112 -22.35 -2.06 -8.08
C THR A 112 -22.55 -2.89 -9.36
N LEU A 113 -22.78 -4.21 -9.23
CA LEU A 113 -23.06 -5.07 -10.39
C LEU A 113 -24.38 -4.71 -11.09
N ALA A 114 -25.41 -4.31 -10.34
CA ALA A 114 -26.67 -3.85 -10.93
C ALA A 114 -26.48 -2.54 -11.72
N VAL A 115 -25.64 -1.63 -11.23
CA VAL A 115 -25.27 -0.41 -11.97
C VAL A 115 -24.54 -0.77 -13.26
N PHE A 116 -23.60 -1.71 -13.24
CA PHE A 116 -22.89 -2.14 -14.46
C PHE A 116 -23.82 -2.78 -15.49
N ASP A 117 -24.73 -3.66 -15.05
CA ASP A 117 -25.71 -4.26 -15.95
C ASP A 117 -26.68 -3.22 -16.52
N LYS A 118 -27.13 -2.25 -15.70
CA LYS A 118 -27.97 -1.13 -16.17
C LYS A 118 -27.27 -0.33 -17.27
N HIS A 119 -25.99 -0.03 -17.09
CA HIS A 119 -25.21 0.81 -17.99
C HIS A 119 -24.52 0.08 -19.14
N LYS A 120 -24.58 -1.27 -19.13
CA LYS A 120 -23.92 -2.16 -20.10
C LYS A 120 -22.41 -1.93 -20.18
N VAL A 121 -21.78 -1.76 -19.02
CA VAL A 121 -20.32 -1.69 -18.87
C VAL A 121 -19.80 -2.98 -18.23
N THR A 122 -18.58 -3.37 -18.56
CA THR A 122 -17.99 -4.65 -18.12
C THR A 122 -16.58 -4.48 -17.53
N PRO A 123 -16.40 -3.67 -16.48
CA PRO A 123 -15.07 -3.44 -15.90
C PRO A 123 -14.46 -4.72 -15.29
N GLN A 124 -13.14 -4.71 -15.14
CA GLN A 124 -12.44 -5.63 -14.26
C GLN A 124 -12.75 -5.27 -12.79
N LEU A 125 -13.19 -6.24 -11.99
CA LEU A 125 -13.45 -6.08 -10.57
C LEU A 125 -12.16 -6.37 -9.78
N TRP A 126 -11.55 -5.32 -9.23
CA TRP A 126 -10.28 -5.43 -8.52
C TRP A 126 -10.55 -5.75 -7.05
N VAL A 127 -10.22 -6.97 -6.64
CA VAL A 127 -10.54 -7.51 -5.32
C VAL A 127 -9.26 -7.76 -4.53
N THR A 128 -9.21 -7.20 -3.33
CA THR A 128 -8.11 -7.43 -2.39
C THR A 128 -8.39 -8.58 -1.44
N GLY A 129 -7.34 -8.98 -0.73
CA GLY A 129 -7.37 -9.90 0.40
C GLY A 129 -6.31 -9.51 1.40
N GLY A 130 -5.97 -10.41 2.31
CA GLY A 130 -4.94 -10.17 3.30
C GLY A 130 -4.41 -11.46 3.90
N GLY A 131 -4.11 -11.42 5.19
CA GLY A 131 -3.61 -12.57 5.96
C GLY A 131 -2.10 -12.54 6.16
N GLY A 132 -1.66 -13.05 7.31
CA GLY A 132 -0.24 -13.25 7.62
C GLY A 132 0.35 -14.53 6.98
N PRO A 133 1.67 -14.74 7.13
CA PRO A 133 2.37 -15.92 6.63
C PRO A 133 1.71 -17.23 7.08
N THR A 134 1.82 -18.25 6.24
CA THR A 134 1.35 -19.61 6.55
C THR A 134 2.41 -20.38 7.30
N LYS A 135 1.98 -21.26 8.20
CA LYS A 135 2.88 -22.02 9.08
C LYS A 135 3.59 -23.17 8.37
N ASP A 136 2.86 -23.85 7.51
CA ASP A 136 3.26 -25.06 6.79
C ASP A 136 2.43 -25.22 5.51
N GLU A 137 2.70 -26.28 4.75
CA GLU A 137 2.00 -26.58 3.49
C GLU A 137 0.51 -26.88 3.68
N THR A 138 0.11 -27.40 4.85
CA THR A 138 -1.29 -27.70 5.15
C THR A 138 -2.08 -26.40 5.35
N ASP A 139 -1.53 -25.47 6.13
CA ASP A 139 -2.09 -24.12 6.32
C ASP A 139 -2.09 -23.34 4.99
N GLN A 140 -1.04 -23.46 4.18
CA GLN A 140 -0.99 -22.88 2.84
C GLN A 140 -2.14 -23.40 1.96
N ARG A 141 -2.33 -24.72 1.90
CA ARG A 141 -3.40 -25.31 1.10
C ARG A 141 -4.78 -24.90 1.60
N ALA A 142 -4.99 -24.92 2.92
CA ALA A 142 -6.26 -24.51 3.54
C ALA A 142 -6.59 -23.04 3.22
N ARG A 143 -5.59 -22.16 3.23
CA ARG A 143 -5.77 -20.74 2.92
C ARG A 143 -6.09 -20.47 1.46
N VAL A 144 -5.42 -21.15 0.54
CA VAL A 144 -5.75 -21.11 -0.89
C VAL A 144 -7.21 -21.51 -1.12
N ILE A 145 -7.66 -22.60 -0.50
CA ILE A 145 -9.07 -23.05 -0.59
C ILE A 145 -10.01 -22.00 -0.01
N ALA A 146 -9.72 -21.44 1.16
CA ALA A 146 -10.57 -20.44 1.81
C ALA A 146 -10.73 -19.18 0.94
N GLU A 147 -9.64 -18.68 0.36
CA GLU A 147 -9.66 -17.52 -0.52
C GLU A 147 -10.35 -17.81 -1.86
N ALA A 148 -10.13 -18.99 -2.44
CA ALA A 148 -10.90 -19.43 -3.61
C ALA A 148 -12.41 -19.51 -3.31
N THR A 149 -12.80 -20.05 -2.16
CA THR A 149 -14.22 -20.07 -1.74
C THR A 149 -14.77 -18.66 -1.54
N ARG A 150 -13.99 -17.72 -1.00
CA ARG A 150 -14.39 -16.31 -0.83
C ARG A 150 -14.59 -15.58 -2.16
N ILE A 151 -13.70 -15.81 -3.12
CA ILE A 151 -13.71 -15.13 -4.42
C ILE A 151 -14.76 -15.73 -5.38
N ARG A 152 -15.08 -17.03 -5.27
CA ARG A 152 -15.99 -17.73 -6.18
C ARG A 152 -17.34 -17.03 -6.36
N PRO A 153 -18.09 -16.62 -5.30
CA PRO A 153 -19.35 -15.91 -5.48
C PRO A 153 -19.21 -14.59 -6.25
N ILE A 154 -18.11 -13.87 -6.07
CA ILE A 154 -17.83 -12.63 -6.80
C ILE A 154 -17.60 -12.95 -8.27
N ALA A 155 -16.75 -13.93 -8.58
CA ALA A 155 -16.43 -14.32 -9.95
C ALA A 155 -17.65 -14.85 -10.72
N GLU A 156 -18.51 -15.64 -10.06
CA GLU A 156 -19.76 -16.13 -10.66
C GLU A 156 -20.77 -15.01 -10.90
N ALA A 157 -20.88 -14.03 -9.99
CA ALA A 157 -21.73 -12.86 -10.17
C ALA A 157 -21.19 -11.93 -11.27
N ALA A 158 -19.88 -11.71 -11.31
CA ALA A 158 -19.20 -10.92 -12.34
C ALA A 158 -19.43 -11.52 -13.75
N ALA A 159 -19.32 -12.84 -13.88
CA ALA A 159 -19.54 -13.52 -15.16
C ALA A 159 -20.94 -13.27 -15.74
N LYS A 160 -21.97 -13.20 -14.89
CA LYS A 160 -23.36 -12.95 -15.32
C LYS A 160 -23.55 -11.57 -15.97
N VAL A 161 -22.72 -10.60 -15.63
CA VAL A 161 -22.74 -9.24 -16.18
C VAL A 161 -21.56 -8.97 -17.11
N GLY A 162 -20.83 -10.00 -17.54
CA GLY A 162 -19.70 -9.89 -18.47
C GLY A 162 -18.40 -9.35 -17.88
N CYS A 163 -18.33 -9.14 -16.56
CA CYS A 163 -17.13 -8.64 -15.88
C CYS A 163 -16.10 -9.75 -15.61
N LYS A 164 -14.83 -9.35 -15.48
CA LYS A 164 -13.73 -10.20 -14.99
C LYS A 164 -13.38 -9.82 -13.56
N VAL A 165 -12.78 -10.71 -12.79
CA VAL A 165 -12.21 -10.42 -11.46
C VAL A 165 -10.69 -10.40 -11.57
N ALA A 166 -10.05 -9.38 -11.00
CA ALA A 166 -8.60 -9.30 -10.88
C ALA A 166 -8.20 -9.31 -9.40
N LEU A 167 -7.35 -10.26 -9.01
CA LEU A 167 -6.77 -10.31 -7.66
C LEU A 167 -5.73 -9.20 -7.54
N TYR A 168 -5.92 -8.30 -6.57
CA TYR A 168 -5.11 -7.10 -6.38
C TYR A 168 -4.07 -7.32 -5.28
N ASN A 169 -2.79 -7.10 -5.60
CA ASN A 169 -1.64 -7.40 -4.73
C ASN A 169 -1.43 -6.39 -3.57
N HIS A 170 -2.41 -6.18 -2.69
CA HIS A 170 -2.36 -5.18 -1.61
C HIS A 170 -1.54 -5.61 -0.37
N GLY A 171 -0.40 -6.27 -0.60
CA GLY A 171 0.48 -6.80 0.46
C GLY A 171 -0.09 -7.99 1.24
N GLY A 172 0.61 -8.39 2.31
CA GLY A 172 0.30 -9.59 3.08
C GLY A 172 0.40 -10.87 2.25
N TRP A 173 -0.09 -11.99 2.80
CA TRP A 173 -0.06 -13.29 2.12
C TRP A 173 -0.79 -13.27 0.77
N PHE A 174 -1.96 -12.65 0.70
CA PHE A 174 -2.73 -12.52 -0.55
C PHE A 174 -2.01 -11.67 -1.60
N GLY A 175 -1.14 -10.74 -1.18
CA GLY A 175 -0.40 -9.85 -2.08
C GLY A 175 0.73 -10.53 -2.84
N GLU A 176 1.15 -11.72 -2.41
CA GLU A 176 2.20 -12.48 -3.09
C GLU A 176 1.67 -13.08 -4.40
N PRO A 177 2.31 -12.82 -5.56
CA PRO A 177 1.84 -13.32 -6.85
C PRO A 177 1.67 -14.84 -6.92
N GLU A 178 2.56 -15.60 -6.31
CA GLU A 178 2.46 -17.07 -6.26
C GLU A 178 1.17 -17.53 -5.56
N ASN A 179 0.74 -16.84 -4.50
CA ASN A 179 -0.48 -17.17 -3.78
C ASN A 179 -1.72 -16.82 -4.62
N GLN A 180 -1.70 -15.70 -5.33
CA GLN A 180 -2.78 -15.33 -6.26
C GLN A 180 -2.91 -16.35 -7.39
N ILE A 181 -1.80 -16.82 -7.95
CA ILE A 181 -1.78 -17.88 -8.96
C ILE A 181 -2.37 -19.18 -8.39
N ALA A 182 -2.00 -19.57 -7.18
CA ALA A 182 -2.56 -20.75 -6.52
C ALA A 182 -4.08 -20.63 -6.31
N ILE A 183 -4.58 -19.45 -5.94
CA ILE A 183 -6.03 -19.17 -5.81
C ILE A 183 -6.72 -19.31 -7.18
N ILE A 184 -6.15 -18.76 -8.25
CA ILE A 184 -6.71 -18.86 -9.61
C ILE A 184 -6.78 -20.33 -10.05
N GLN A 185 -5.72 -21.11 -9.80
CA GLN A 185 -5.68 -22.55 -10.10
C GLN A 185 -6.71 -23.35 -9.30
N GLU A 186 -6.98 -22.96 -8.04
CA GLU A 186 -8.02 -23.57 -7.21
C GLU A 186 -9.43 -23.22 -7.68
N LEU A 187 -9.66 -21.96 -8.07
CA LEU A 187 -10.95 -21.47 -8.54
C LEU A 187 -11.42 -22.18 -9.81
N LYS A 188 -10.50 -22.38 -10.76
CA LYS A 188 -10.77 -22.94 -12.11
C LYS A 188 -11.86 -22.17 -12.85
N LEU A 189 -11.88 -20.84 -12.68
CA LEU A 189 -12.81 -19.93 -13.36
C LEU A 189 -12.05 -19.10 -14.40
N PRO A 190 -12.50 -19.05 -15.66
CA PRO A 190 -11.77 -18.39 -16.75
C PRO A 190 -11.81 -16.86 -16.69
N ASN A 191 -12.69 -16.29 -15.88
CA ASN A 191 -12.84 -14.83 -15.73
C ASN A 191 -12.09 -14.27 -14.51
N VAL A 192 -11.11 -15.00 -13.96
CA VAL A 192 -10.29 -14.55 -12.82
C VAL A 192 -8.83 -14.43 -13.24
N GLY A 193 -8.23 -13.27 -12.99
CA GLY A 193 -6.83 -12.98 -13.26
C GLY A 193 -6.19 -12.12 -12.17
N ILE A 194 -5.11 -11.43 -12.51
CA ILE A 194 -4.30 -10.61 -11.58
C ILE A 194 -4.27 -9.16 -12.07
N VAL A 195 -4.33 -8.22 -11.14
CA VAL A 195 -3.86 -6.85 -11.34
C VAL A 195 -2.66 -6.62 -10.44
N TYR A 196 -1.52 -6.29 -11.06
CA TYR A 196 -0.27 -6.08 -10.33
C TYR A 196 0.06 -4.61 -10.20
N ASN A 197 0.31 -4.16 -8.96
CA ASN A 197 0.60 -2.79 -8.59
C ASN A 197 2.03 -2.70 -8.05
N GLN A 198 2.89 -1.94 -8.73
CA GLN A 198 4.30 -1.82 -8.35
C GLN A 198 4.51 -1.24 -6.95
N HIS A 199 3.75 -0.21 -6.55
CA HIS A 199 3.86 0.38 -5.21
C HIS A 199 3.54 -0.55 -4.04
N HIS A 200 2.93 -1.72 -4.27
CA HIS A 200 2.77 -2.74 -3.25
C HIS A 200 3.84 -3.84 -3.31
N GLY A 201 4.64 -3.88 -4.38
CA GLY A 201 5.67 -4.90 -4.60
C GLY A 201 7.10 -4.37 -4.41
N HIS A 202 7.34 -3.49 -3.43
CA HIS A 202 8.71 -3.02 -3.12
C HIS A 202 9.63 -4.19 -2.76
N ASP A 203 9.15 -5.14 -1.96
CA ASP A 203 9.90 -6.36 -1.63
C ASP A 203 10.01 -7.35 -2.81
N HIS A 204 9.26 -7.13 -3.90
CA HIS A 204 9.29 -7.99 -5.08
C HIS A 204 10.34 -7.55 -6.11
N ILE A 205 10.93 -6.35 -5.99
CA ILE A 205 11.75 -5.71 -7.04
C ILE A 205 12.85 -6.64 -7.58
N ASP A 206 13.59 -7.31 -6.69
CA ASP A 206 14.73 -8.16 -7.08
C ASP A 206 14.28 -9.42 -7.84
N ARG A 207 13.05 -9.89 -7.58
CA ARG A 207 12.44 -11.07 -8.23
C ARG A 207 11.40 -10.71 -9.28
N PHE A 208 11.17 -9.42 -9.54
CA PHE A 208 10.08 -8.95 -10.39
C PHE A 208 10.12 -9.55 -11.81
N PRO A 209 11.28 -9.72 -12.49
CA PRO A 209 11.31 -10.38 -13.80
C PRO A 209 10.76 -11.80 -13.78
N GLU A 210 11.10 -12.60 -12.76
CA GLU A 210 10.63 -13.97 -12.60
C GLU A 210 9.14 -14.02 -12.27
N LEU A 211 8.71 -13.14 -11.35
CA LEU A 211 7.30 -13.01 -10.98
C LEU A 211 6.45 -12.59 -12.17
N LEU A 212 6.91 -11.64 -12.98
CA LEU A 212 6.19 -11.19 -14.17
C LEU A 212 6.00 -12.34 -15.17
N GLN A 213 7.01 -13.19 -15.38
CA GLN A 213 6.84 -14.36 -16.25
C GLN A 213 5.79 -15.34 -15.72
N LYS A 214 5.77 -15.60 -14.40
CA LYS A 214 4.75 -16.45 -13.77
C LYS A 214 3.35 -15.83 -13.84
N MET A 215 3.24 -14.53 -13.64
CA MET A 215 1.96 -13.80 -13.64
C MET A 215 1.39 -13.60 -15.04
N LYS A 216 2.22 -13.45 -16.07
CA LYS A 216 1.81 -13.04 -17.43
C LYS A 216 0.60 -13.81 -17.98
N PRO A 217 0.47 -15.15 -17.84
CA PRO A 217 -0.71 -15.87 -18.31
C PRO A 217 -2.04 -15.48 -17.63
N HIS A 218 -1.96 -14.86 -16.45
CA HIS A 218 -3.10 -14.46 -15.62
C HIS A 218 -3.26 -12.94 -15.52
N LEU A 219 -2.33 -12.15 -16.07
CA LEU A 219 -2.25 -10.71 -15.84
C LEU A 219 -3.27 -9.94 -16.69
N LEU A 220 -4.22 -9.27 -16.04
CA LEU A 220 -5.26 -8.46 -16.68
C LEU A 220 -4.88 -6.99 -16.80
N CYS A 221 -4.06 -6.47 -15.90
CA CYS A 221 -3.55 -5.09 -15.90
C CYS A 221 -2.28 -5.00 -15.05
N LEU A 222 -1.36 -4.10 -15.41
CA LEU A 222 -0.16 -3.80 -14.64
C LEU A 222 -0.08 -2.29 -14.38
N ASN A 223 -0.09 -1.90 -13.10
CA ASN A 223 -0.09 -0.51 -12.67
C ASN A 223 1.32 -0.05 -12.29
N LEU A 224 1.73 1.08 -12.87
CA LEU A 224 3.03 1.70 -12.73
C LEU A 224 3.00 2.93 -11.82
N ASN A 225 4.12 3.16 -11.17
CA ASN A 225 4.50 4.39 -10.50
C ASN A 225 6.03 4.48 -10.49
N GLY A 226 6.59 5.63 -10.10
CA GLY A 226 8.02 5.73 -9.86
C GLY A 226 8.44 4.86 -8.67
N MET A 227 9.51 4.09 -8.84
CA MET A 227 10.01 3.09 -7.91
C MET A 227 11.49 3.34 -7.58
N THR A 228 11.82 3.20 -6.31
CA THR A 228 13.19 3.23 -5.80
C THR A 228 13.43 2.07 -4.84
N LYS A 229 14.68 1.72 -4.59
CA LYS A 229 15.02 0.61 -3.69
C LYS A 229 14.56 0.91 -2.25
N GLU A 230 13.72 0.02 -1.72
CA GLU A 230 13.10 0.15 -0.37
C GLU A 230 12.31 1.46 -0.22
N GLY A 231 11.65 1.91 -1.29
CA GLY A 231 10.92 3.18 -1.28
C GLY A 231 9.83 3.22 -0.22
N ASP A 232 9.13 2.11 0.00
CA ASP A 232 8.15 1.96 1.08
C ASP A 232 8.73 2.22 2.49
N ARG A 233 9.99 1.88 2.71
CA ARG A 233 10.70 2.10 3.98
C ARG A 233 11.27 3.52 4.13
N LYS A 234 11.36 4.27 3.02
CA LYS A 234 11.99 5.61 2.95
C LYS A 234 10.99 6.74 2.72
N GLY A 235 9.70 6.48 2.86
CA GLY A 235 8.65 7.48 2.55
C GLY A 235 8.51 7.76 1.05
N GLN A 236 9.07 6.90 0.19
CA GLN A 236 9.08 6.99 -1.26
C GLN A 236 8.31 5.81 -1.89
N LYS A 237 7.24 5.36 -1.22
CA LYS A 237 6.44 4.21 -1.66
C LYS A 237 5.83 4.42 -3.06
N ILE A 238 5.44 5.65 -3.35
CA ILE A 238 4.75 6.05 -4.59
C ILE A 238 5.41 7.33 -5.09
N MET A 239 6.37 7.20 -6.01
CA MET A 239 6.97 8.35 -6.69
C MET A 239 6.28 8.59 -8.04
N GLN A 240 6.49 9.76 -8.61
CA GLN A 240 6.17 10.05 -10.01
C GLN A 240 7.09 9.23 -10.92
N LEU A 241 6.57 8.70 -12.03
CA LEU A 241 7.41 8.09 -13.06
C LEU A 241 8.50 9.08 -13.50
N GLY A 242 9.71 8.57 -13.72
CA GLY A 242 10.90 9.36 -14.04
C GLY A 242 11.68 9.82 -12.80
N GLU A 243 11.08 9.81 -11.60
CA GLU A 243 11.78 10.13 -10.36
C GLU A 243 12.46 8.93 -9.68
N GLY A 244 11.98 7.71 -9.96
CA GLY A 244 12.57 6.49 -9.40
C GLY A 244 13.83 6.07 -10.13
N ASP A 245 14.87 5.67 -9.38
CA ASP A 245 16.12 5.15 -9.95
C ASP A 245 15.97 3.76 -10.60
N LEU A 246 14.84 3.07 -10.34
CA LEU A 246 14.52 1.76 -10.90
C LEU A 246 13.57 1.81 -12.09
N ASP A 247 12.98 2.97 -12.41
CA ASP A 247 11.89 3.10 -13.39
C ASP A 247 12.28 2.53 -14.76
N LEU A 248 13.42 2.98 -15.30
CA LEU A 248 13.89 2.53 -16.61
C LEU A 248 14.15 1.01 -16.65
N LYS A 249 14.71 0.46 -15.57
CA LYS A 249 14.99 -0.98 -15.44
C LYS A 249 13.69 -1.77 -15.43
N LEU A 250 12.70 -1.34 -14.63
CA LEU A 250 11.42 -2.02 -14.51
C LEU A 250 10.60 -1.92 -15.81
N LEU A 251 10.56 -0.75 -16.45
CA LEU A 251 9.92 -0.59 -17.77
C LEU A 251 10.54 -1.51 -18.82
N ARG A 252 11.87 -1.67 -18.82
CA ARG A 252 12.57 -2.61 -19.71
C ARG A 252 12.15 -4.05 -19.44
N VAL A 253 12.06 -4.47 -18.18
CA VAL A 253 11.56 -5.80 -17.80
C VAL A 253 10.12 -6.02 -18.30
N VAL A 254 9.24 -5.02 -18.13
CA VAL A 254 7.86 -5.11 -18.60
C VAL A 254 7.80 -5.24 -20.12
N ARG A 255 8.51 -4.38 -20.87
CA ARG A 255 8.60 -4.46 -22.34
C ARG A 255 9.13 -5.81 -22.81
N ASP A 256 10.26 -6.24 -22.26
CA ASP A 256 10.98 -7.44 -22.71
C ASP A 256 10.25 -8.73 -22.31
N SER A 257 9.32 -8.67 -21.35
CA SER A 257 8.45 -9.80 -21.00
C SER A 257 7.46 -10.19 -22.11
N GLY A 258 7.22 -9.28 -23.06
CA GLY A 258 6.20 -9.42 -24.10
C GLY A 258 4.77 -9.20 -23.59
N TYR A 259 4.59 -8.57 -22.43
CA TYR A 259 3.27 -8.15 -21.96
C TYR A 259 2.63 -7.16 -22.95
N LYS A 260 1.33 -7.30 -23.18
CA LYS A 260 0.55 -6.52 -24.15
C LYS A 260 -0.78 -6.01 -23.58
N GLY A 261 -1.01 -6.22 -22.29
CA GLY A 261 -2.24 -5.75 -21.64
C GLY A 261 -2.16 -4.27 -21.24
N PRO A 262 -3.23 -3.76 -20.63
CA PRO A 262 -3.33 -2.37 -20.18
C PRO A 262 -2.26 -2.02 -19.14
N ILE A 263 -1.81 -0.77 -19.19
CA ILE A 263 -0.83 -0.21 -18.25
C ILE A 263 -1.49 0.88 -17.42
N GLY A 264 -1.63 0.66 -16.12
CA GLY A 264 -2.17 1.68 -15.22
C GLY A 264 -1.15 2.75 -14.86
N ILE A 265 -1.58 4.01 -14.81
CA ILE A 265 -0.82 5.16 -14.32
C ILE A 265 -1.42 5.60 -12.99
N LEU A 266 -0.64 5.44 -11.92
CA LEU A 266 -1.10 5.63 -10.55
C LEU A 266 -1.14 7.11 -10.13
N GLY A 267 -2.25 7.51 -9.50
CA GLY A 267 -2.44 8.83 -8.88
C GLY A 267 -2.76 8.79 -7.38
N HIS A 268 -2.39 7.70 -6.69
CA HIS A 268 -2.68 7.39 -5.29
C HIS A 268 -1.92 8.31 -4.30
N THR A 269 -2.16 9.61 -4.37
CA THR A 269 -1.51 10.68 -3.60
C THR A 269 -2.48 11.81 -3.32
N GLN A 270 -2.35 12.50 -2.18
CA GLN A 270 -3.24 13.60 -1.74
C GLN A 270 -3.04 14.92 -2.52
N ASP A 271 -2.49 14.86 -3.72
CA ASP A 271 -2.22 16.01 -4.58
C ASP A 271 -3.40 16.27 -5.53
N ASP A 272 -3.29 17.29 -6.39
CA ASP A 272 -4.19 17.42 -7.52
C ASP A 272 -3.99 16.23 -8.47
N ALA A 273 -5.05 15.45 -8.70
CA ALA A 273 -4.98 14.26 -9.53
C ALA A 273 -4.58 14.56 -10.98
N GLU A 274 -4.97 15.72 -11.52
CA GLU A 274 -4.61 16.13 -12.88
C GLU A 274 -3.11 16.33 -13.00
N GLU A 275 -2.54 17.10 -12.06
CA GLU A 275 -1.11 17.39 -12.02
C GLU A 275 -0.30 16.11 -11.80
N ARG A 276 -0.76 15.23 -10.89
CA ARG A 276 -0.09 13.95 -10.62
C ARG A 276 -0.09 13.03 -11.83
N LEU A 277 -1.22 12.89 -12.53
CA LEU A 277 -1.27 12.09 -13.75
C LEU A 277 -0.39 12.71 -14.84
N HIS A 278 -0.41 14.03 -15.00
CA HIS A 278 0.43 14.73 -15.96
C HIS A 278 1.93 14.56 -15.68
N ASP A 279 2.34 14.61 -14.41
CA ASP A 279 3.73 14.36 -14.01
C ASP A 279 4.17 12.94 -14.38
N ASN A 280 3.32 11.95 -14.18
CA ASN A 280 3.61 10.57 -14.58
C ASN A 280 3.68 10.40 -16.11
N LEU A 281 2.82 11.09 -16.87
CA LEU A 281 2.86 11.08 -18.34
C LEU A 281 4.16 11.70 -18.87
N ASP A 282 4.54 12.87 -18.35
CA ASP A 282 5.80 13.54 -18.71
C ASP A 282 7.02 12.65 -18.36
N GLY A 283 6.96 12.01 -17.19
CA GLY A 283 7.97 11.06 -16.73
C GLY A 283 8.10 9.83 -17.63
N LEU A 284 6.97 9.23 -18.00
CA LEU A 284 6.94 8.10 -18.93
C LEU A 284 7.53 8.51 -20.29
N ASP A 285 7.13 9.67 -20.83
CA ASP A 285 7.66 10.20 -22.08
C ASP A 285 9.15 10.47 -22.07
N TRP A 286 9.68 10.89 -20.94
CA TRP A 286 11.11 11.05 -20.75
C TRP A 286 11.85 9.70 -20.72
N LEU A 287 11.23 8.64 -20.16
CA LEU A 287 11.81 7.30 -20.06
C LEU A 287 11.76 6.51 -21.38
N LEU A 288 10.68 6.62 -22.17
CA LEU A 288 10.47 5.77 -23.35
C LEU A 288 11.60 5.84 -24.39
N PRO A 289 12.14 7.02 -24.79
CA PRO A 289 13.28 7.10 -25.70
C PRO A 289 14.52 6.33 -25.20
N GLN A 290 14.72 6.29 -23.89
CA GLN A 290 15.87 5.63 -23.25
C GLN A 290 15.75 4.10 -23.28
N LEU A 291 14.52 3.56 -23.35
CA LEU A 291 14.31 2.12 -23.58
C LEU A 291 14.89 1.69 -24.94
N ASP A 292 14.84 2.56 -25.94
CA ASP A 292 15.38 2.34 -27.28
C ASP A 292 16.87 2.73 -27.41
N GLY A 293 17.54 2.97 -26.28
CA GLY A 293 18.97 3.27 -26.22
C GLY A 293 19.34 4.73 -26.50
N LYS A 294 18.35 5.64 -26.63
CA LYS A 294 18.65 7.08 -26.74
C LYS A 294 19.13 7.63 -25.40
N PRO A 295 20.06 8.60 -25.40
CA PRO A 295 20.47 9.27 -24.17
C PRO A 295 19.29 10.00 -23.53
N ALA A 296 19.32 10.11 -22.20
CA ALA A 296 18.32 10.87 -21.46
C ALA A 296 18.34 12.35 -21.88
N GLY A 297 17.18 12.89 -22.23
CA GLY A 297 16.99 14.32 -22.43
C GLY A 297 16.86 15.08 -21.10
N PRO A 298 16.56 16.39 -21.12
CA PRO A 298 16.24 17.15 -19.92
C PRO A 298 15.08 16.50 -19.16
N LYS A 299 15.26 16.32 -17.85
CA LYS A 299 14.23 15.72 -16.99
C LYS A 299 13.02 16.65 -16.89
N PRO A 300 11.78 16.13 -16.97
CA PRO A 300 10.59 16.95 -16.76
C PRO A 300 10.57 17.54 -15.34
N LYS A 301 10.01 18.75 -15.24
CA LYS A 301 9.80 19.40 -13.94
C LYS A 301 8.45 18.97 -13.38
N MET A 302 8.46 18.30 -12.24
CA MET A 302 7.24 17.86 -11.57
C MET A 302 6.42 19.04 -11.04
N ARG A 303 5.10 18.95 -11.20
CA ARG A 303 4.09 19.89 -10.69
C ARG A 303 3.75 19.59 -9.24
N THR A 304 3.64 18.30 -8.93
CA THR A 304 3.36 17.78 -7.58
C THR A 304 4.65 17.55 -6.78
N PRO A 305 4.60 17.59 -5.44
CA PRO A 305 5.75 17.32 -4.60
C PRO A 305 6.34 15.92 -4.85
N VAL A 306 7.64 15.85 -5.16
CA VAL A 306 8.36 14.59 -5.26
C VAL A 306 8.68 14.09 -3.83
N PRO A 307 8.27 12.86 -3.46
CA PRO A 307 8.63 12.30 -2.17
C PRO A 307 10.14 12.26 -1.99
N LYS A 308 10.63 12.99 -0.99
CA LYS A 308 12.04 12.95 -0.62
C LYS A 308 12.32 11.67 0.14
N ALA A 309 13.49 11.09 -0.09
CA ALA A 309 13.99 10.02 0.75
C ALA A 309 14.05 10.55 2.18
N VAL A 310 13.09 10.12 2.98
CA VAL A 310 13.23 10.21 4.41
C VAL A 310 14.22 9.11 4.72
N ALA A 311 15.40 9.49 5.22
CA ALA A 311 16.28 8.52 5.82
C ALA A 311 15.40 7.75 6.81
N ALA A 312 15.14 6.48 6.49
CA ALA A 312 14.65 5.57 7.50
C ALA A 312 15.66 5.73 8.61
N VAL A 313 15.25 6.29 9.75
CA VAL A 313 16.03 6.11 10.96
C VAL A 313 15.77 4.65 11.35
N VAL A 314 16.31 3.74 10.53
CA VAL A 314 17.05 2.62 11.05
C VAL A 314 18.21 3.32 11.75
N ALA A 315 18.00 3.75 12.99
CA ALA A 315 19.12 3.83 13.88
C ALA A 315 19.41 2.36 14.20
N PRO A 316 20.40 1.69 13.57
CA PRO A 316 21.12 0.73 14.38
C PRO A 316 21.50 1.50 15.66
N PRO A 317 21.33 0.91 16.87
CA PRO A 317 21.66 1.60 18.10
C PRO A 317 23.00 2.31 17.91
N LYS A 318 23.03 3.64 18.02
CA LYS A 318 24.28 4.37 17.82
C LYS A 318 25.20 3.85 18.91
N ALA A 319 26.21 3.07 18.53
CA ALA A 319 27.19 2.56 19.46
C ALA A 319 27.68 3.76 20.29
N ASN A 320 27.50 3.68 21.61
CA ASN A 320 27.81 4.73 22.61
C ASN A 320 26.72 5.74 22.99
N VAL A 321 25.44 5.56 22.63
CA VAL A 321 24.36 6.34 23.26
C VAL A 321 23.88 5.65 24.55
N PRO A 322 23.95 6.31 25.72
CA PRO A 322 23.38 5.78 26.96
C PRO A 322 21.88 5.52 26.78
N ALA A 323 21.39 4.39 27.31
CA ALA A 323 19.97 4.05 27.18
C ALA A 323 19.04 4.95 27.99
N LEU A 324 19.55 5.65 29.00
CA LEU A 324 18.79 6.62 29.79
C LEU A 324 19.41 8.02 29.69
N ALA A 325 18.58 9.05 29.57
CA ALA A 325 18.92 10.47 29.62
C ALA A 325 18.07 11.20 30.67
N ASP A 326 18.29 12.51 30.88
CA ASP A 326 17.44 13.31 31.78
C ASP A 326 15.99 13.33 31.28
N GLY A 327 15.06 12.92 32.14
CA GLY A 327 13.65 12.73 31.82
C GLY A 327 12.80 13.96 32.07
N LYS A 328 11.50 13.83 31.77
CA LYS A 328 10.49 14.77 32.24
C LYS A 328 10.36 14.66 33.76
N PHE A 329 10.39 13.43 34.26
CA PHE A 329 10.55 13.11 35.66
C PHE A 329 11.73 12.15 35.79
N GLY A 330 12.71 12.45 36.64
CA GLY A 330 13.89 11.60 36.80
C GLY A 330 14.67 11.37 35.49
N ARG A 331 14.63 10.15 34.96
CA ARG A 331 15.31 9.73 33.72
C ARG A 331 14.28 9.27 32.68
N ALA A 332 14.68 9.29 31.42
CA ALA A 332 13.86 8.84 30.30
C ALA A 332 14.63 7.86 29.42
N LEU A 333 13.91 6.96 28.75
CA LEU A 333 14.46 6.09 27.72
C LEU A 333 14.89 6.94 26.51
N ASP A 334 16.17 6.84 26.17
CA ASP A 334 16.70 7.44 24.96
C ASP A 334 16.50 6.50 23.77
N GLY A 335 15.52 6.80 22.92
CA GLY A 335 15.20 5.97 21.75
C GLY A 335 16.38 5.76 20.81
N ARG A 336 17.36 6.67 20.82
CA ARG A 336 18.58 6.58 19.99
C ARG A 336 19.49 5.42 20.40
N SER A 337 19.27 4.83 21.59
CA SER A 337 19.93 3.61 22.06
C SER A 337 19.28 2.32 21.53
N GLY A 338 18.20 2.42 20.75
CA GLY A 338 17.51 1.27 20.13
C GLY A 338 16.20 0.85 20.80
N GLY A 339 15.75 1.54 21.86
CA GLY A 339 14.49 1.26 22.55
C GLY A 339 14.46 -0.07 23.31
N ALA A 340 13.30 -0.42 23.85
CA ALA A 340 13.09 -1.61 24.67
C ALA A 340 11.92 -2.47 24.13
N LEU A 341 11.97 -3.78 24.38
CA LEU A 341 10.88 -4.70 24.08
C LEU A 341 10.27 -5.23 25.38
N VAL A 342 8.95 -5.38 25.36
CA VAL A 342 8.13 -5.85 26.46
C VAL A 342 7.34 -7.06 25.96
N LYS A 343 7.22 -8.10 26.81
CA LYS A 343 6.42 -9.27 26.46
C LYS A 343 4.96 -8.88 26.19
N GLY A 344 4.40 -9.43 25.13
CA GLY A 344 3.00 -9.24 24.75
C GLY A 344 2.02 -9.70 25.84
N ARG A 345 0.88 -9.03 25.91
CA ARG A 345 -0.21 -9.33 26.85
C ARG A 345 -1.57 -9.20 26.18
N ASP A 346 -2.55 -9.98 26.66
CA ASP A 346 -3.91 -9.92 26.11
C ASP A 346 -4.59 -8.60 26.41
N GLU A 347 -4.28 -7.97 27.54
CA GLU A 347 -4.85 -6.67 27.92
C GLU A 347 -4.48 -5.56 26.93
N PHE A 348 -3.36 -5.67 26.20
CA PHE A 348 -2.95 -4.71 25.16
C PHE A 348 -3.76 -4.81 23.86
N ARG A 349 -4.60 -5.87 23.74
CA ARG A 349 -5.50 -6.12 22.60
C ARG A 349 -6.95 -5.75 22.90
N GLN A 350 -7.27 -5.38 24.14
CA GLN A 350 -8.63 -5.14 24.60
C GLN A 350 -8.98 -3.66 24.46
N PHE A 351 -10.05 -3.37 23.71
CA PHE A 351 -10.57 -2.02 23.54
C PHE A 351 -11.88 -1.86 24.35
N PRO A 352 -12.15 -0.70 24.96
CA PRO A 352 -11.35 0.52 24.91
C PRO A 352 -10.03 0.44 25.68
N LEU A 353 -9.01 1.12 25.14
CA LEU A 353 -7.64 1.19 25.65
C LEU A 353 -7.16 2.64 25.64
N THR A 354 -6.42 3.06 26.67
CA THR A 354 -5.72 4.35 26.67
C THR A 354 -4.22 4.12 26.82
N VAL A 355 -3.43 4.77 25.96
CA VAL A 355 -1.96 4.76 26.03
C VAL A 355 -1.48 6.20 26.11
N GLU A 356 -0.63 6.50 27.08
CA GLU A 356 -0.08 7.84 27.29
C GLU A 356 1.40 7.76 27.65
N CYS A 357 2.15 8.80 27.26
CA CYS A 357 3.54 8.97 27.63
C CYS A 357 3.97 10.43 27.55
N TRP A 358 5.14 10.71 28.13
CA TRP A 358 5.89 11.92 27.88
C TRP A 358 6.91 11.68 26.78
N THR A 359 7.09 12.65 25.89
CA THR A 359 8.12 12.59 24.86
C THR A 359 8.78 13.94 24.60
N LYS A 360 10.05 13.91 24.22
CA LYS A 360 10.82 15.07 23.76
C LYS A 360 11.54 14.71 22.48
N LEU A 361 11.14 15.33 21.38
CA LEU A 361 11.62 15.00 20.03
C LEU A 361 12.23 16.23 19.36
N ASP A 362 13.40 16.08 18.77
CA ASP A 362 14.08 17.15 18.01
C ASP A 362 14.02 16.90 16.49
N GLN A 363 13.96 15.63 16.07
CA GLN A 363 14.01 15.23 14.67
C GLN A 363 12.60 15.15 14.08
N LYS A 364 12.29 16.09 13.19
CA LYS A 364 10.99 16.13 12.49
C LYS A 364 11.01 15.43 11.14
N ASP A 365 12.17 15.22 10.53
CA ASP A 365 12.26 14.74 9.14
C ASP A 365 12.20 13.21 9.03
N SER A 366 11.96 12.50 10.14
CA SER A 366 11.86 11.04 10.21
C SER A 366 10.65 10.59 11.02
N PHE A 367 10.33 9.30 10.93
CA PHE A 367 9.43 8.68 11.89
C PHE A 367 10.07 8.65 13.29
N ASN A 368 9.27 8.82 14.34
CA ASN A 368 9.67 8.57 15.72
C ASN A 368 8.62 7.68 16.39
N ILE A 369 8.93 6.42 16.65
CA ILE A 369 8.02 5.48 17.31
C ILE A 369 8.07 5.69 18.80
N LEU A 370 6.96 6.03 19.45
CA LEU A 370 6.91 6.23 20.90
C LEU A 370 6.60 4.92 21.62
N VAL A 371 5.51 4.27 21.20
CA VAL A 371 5.03 2.99 21.72
C VAL A 371 4.34 2.24 20.58
N ALA A 372 4.69 0.97 20.36
CA ALA A 372 4.11 0.16 19.28
C ALA A 372 3.81 -1.26 19.76
N HIS A 373 2.57 -1.72 19.58
CA HIS A 373 2.14 -3.06 19.98
C HIS A 373 1.99 -3.98 18.77
N GLU A 374 2.64 -5.15 18.83
CA GLU A 374 2.65 -6.18 17.78
C GLU A 374 3.23 -5.73 16.44
N GLN A 375 3.39 -6.68 15.52
CA GLN A 375 3.79 -6.36 14.15
C GLN A 375 2.62 -5.71 13.40
N LYS A 376 2.93 -4.89 12.40
CA LYS A 376 1.95 -4.21 11.54
C LYS A 376 1.01 -5.16 10.78
N SER A 377 1.35 -6.45 10.72
CA SER A 377 0.53 -7.52 10.16
C SER A 377 -0.61 -7.97 11.09
N SER A 378 -0.61 -7.55 12.36
CA SER A 378 -1.65 -7.89 13.34
C SER A 378 -2.85 -6.95 13.26
N GLY A 379 -4.04 -7.54 13.25
CA GLY A 379 -5.31 -6.79 13.34
C GLY A 379 -5.55 -6.14 14.71
N THR A 380 -4.69 -6.34 15.70
CA THR A 380 -4.71 -5.63 16.99
C THR A 380 -3.49 -4.73 17.19
N HIS A 381 -2.72 -4.49 16.11
CA HIS A 381 -1.63 -3.53 16.11
C HIS A 381 -2.15 -2.11 16.35
N TRP A 382 -1.41 -1.37 17.17
CA TRP A 382 -1.51 0.06 17.32
C TRP A 382 -0.11 0.62 17.57
N GLU A 383 0.20 1.79 17.04
CA GLU A 383 1.44 2.52 17.31
C GLU A 383 1.19 4.02 17.45
N LEU A 384 1.83 4.63 18.45
CA LEU A 384 1.91 6.08 18.65
C LEU A 384 3.24 6.55 18.08
N PHE A 385 3.22 7.49 17.14
CA PHE A 385 4.43 7.94 16.47
C PHE A 385 4.30 9.36 15.90
N THR A 386 5.41 9.91 15.39
CA THR A 386 5.35 11.10 14.53
C THR A 386 5.61 10.75 13.08
N MET A 387 4.85 11.34 12.15
CA MET A 387 5.18 11.32 10.73
C MET A 387 6.42 12.20 10.46
N PRO A 388 7.13 11.99 9.32
CA PRO A 388 7.99 13.04 8.76
C PRO A 388 7.18 14.34 8.61
N GLY A 389 7.74 15.45 9.11
CA GLY A 389 7.03 16.69 9.42
C GLY A 389 6.77 16.90 10.92
N GLY A 390 6.92 15.86 11.75
CA GLY A 390 6.82 15.91 13.22
C GLY A 390 5.41 15.83 13.79
N ALA A 391 4.40 15.55 12.95
CA ALA A 391 3.00 15.51 13.37
C ALA A 391 2.66 14.23 14.16
N PHE A 392 2.07 14.38 15.35
CA PHE A 392 1.64 13.25 16.19
C PHE A 392 0.53 12.44 15.51
N THR A 393 0.73 11.13 15.40
CA THR A 393 -0.12 10.23 14.60
C THR A 393 -0.24 8.87 15.30
N VAL A 394 -1.36 8.19 15.07
CA VAL A 394 -1.54 6.78 15.38
C VAL A 394 -1.79 5.97 14.12
N TYR A 395 -1.19 4.79 14.04
CA TYR A 395 -1.46 3.78 13.02
C TYR A 395 -2.01 2.51 13.68
N ALA A 396 -3.12 2.00 13.15
CA ALA A 396 -3.84 0.84 13.66
C ALA A 396 -4.54 0.09 12.49
N PRO A 397 -3.83 -0.78 11.74
CA PRO A 397 -4.29 -1.40 10.50
C PRO A 397 -5.43 -2.42 10.66
N GLY A 398 -5.73 -2.78 11.91
CA GLY A 398 -6.96 -3.51 12.27
C GLY A 398 -8.23 -2.69 12.09
N PHE A 399 -8.12 -1.41 11.71
CA PHE A 399 -9.23 -0.50 11.51
C PHE A 399 -9.17 0.18 10.14
N SER A 400 -10.31 0.71 9.70
CA SER A 400 -10.44 1.54 8.50
C SER A 400 -11.22 2.82 8.83
N PRO A 401 -10.65 4.02 8.62
CA PRO A 401 -9.26 4.28 8.20
C PRO A 401 -8.23 3.70 9.18
N ASP A 402 -7.05 3.36 8.66
CA ASP A 402 -5.96 2.71 9.38
C ASP A 402 -5.08 3.69 10.18
N HIS A 403 -5.26 4.99 9.98
CA HIS A 403 -4.55 6.04 10.72
C HIS A 403 -5.52 7.02 11.36
N CYS A 404 -5.13 7.52 12.54
CA CYS A 404 -5.64 8.77 13.11
C CYS A 404 -4.51 9.80 13.02
N ARG A 405 -4.65 10.79 12.15
CA ARG A 405 -3.63 11.84 11.92
C ARG A 405 -4.05 13.12 12.64
N SER A 406 -3.11 13.74 13.35
CA SER A 406 -3.26 15.12 13.82
C SER A 406 -2.36 16.06 13.00
N GLU A 407 -2.64 17.36 13.06
CA GLU A 407 -1.73 18.39 12.52
C GLU A 407 -0.71 18.88 13.56
N MET A 408 -0.75 18.35 14.79
CA MET A 408 0.07 18.84 15.90
C MET A 408 1.52 18.37 15.76
N MET A 409 2.41 19.32 15.45
CA MET A 409 3.86 19.10 15.39
C MET A 409 4.44 19.09 16.81
N ILE A 410 5.03 17.96 17.22
CA ILE A 410 5.61 17.75 18.57
C ILE A 410 7.13 17.54 18.55
N CYS A 411 7.76 17.66 17.37
CA CYS A 411 9.21 17.61 17.20
C CYS A 411 9.86 19.00 17.33
N ASP A 412 9.55 19.71 18.41
CA ASP A 412 10.02 21.09 18.67
C ASP A 412 11.10 21.18 19.76
N GLY A 413 11.58 20.02 20.23
CA GLY A 413 12.56 19.90 21.30
C GLY A 413 12.03 20.20 22.70
N LYS A 414 10.72 20.22 22.92
CA LYS A 414 10.10 20.34 24.25
C LYS A 414 9.45 19.03 24.68
N TRP A 415 9.21 18.93 25.99
CA TRP A 415 8.44 17.84 26.56
C TRP A 415 6.96 18.05 26.26
N HIS A 416 6.35 17.05 25.63
CA HIS A 416 4.92 16.96 25.40
C HIS A 416 4.36 15.72 26.07
N HIS A 417 3.21 15.89 26.73
CA HIS A 417 2.40 14.76 27.16
C HIS A 417 1.48 14.36 26.01
N VAL A 418 1.59 13.13 25.53
CA VAL A 418 0.77 12.62 24.43
C VAL A 418 -0.07 11.44 24.87
N ALA A 419 -1.29 11.34 24.34
CA ALA A 419 -2.17 10.22 24.63
C ALA A 419 -2.99 9.81 23.41
N MET A 420 -3.25 8.51 23.32
CA MET A 420 -4.23 7.87 22.45
C MET A 420 -5.33 7.27 23.31
N VAL A 421 -6.58 7.58 22.99
CA VAL A 421 -7.76 6.86 23.47
C VAL A 421 -8.33 6.08 22.29
N LEU A 422 -8.16 4.76 22.32
CA LEU A 422 -8.64 3.83 21.28
C LEU A 422 -9.93 3.18 21.76
N GLU A 423 -11.05 3.60 21.18
CA GLU A 423 -12.40 3.05 21.40
C GLU A 423 -12.79 2.08 20.27
N SER A 424 -13.93 1.40 20.43
CA SER A 424 -14.44 0.44 19.44
C SER A 424 -14.78 1.06 18.07
N GLU A 425 -15.13 2.35 18.03
CA GLU A 425 -15.61 3.04 16.82
C GLU A 425 -14.82 4.33 16.50
N ARG A 426 -13.83 4.70 17.31
CA ARG A 426 -12.98 5.87 17.07
C ARG A 426 -11.64 5.81 17.79
N ILE A 427 -10.70 6.64 17.33
CA ILE A 427 -9.44 6.97 18.01
C ILE A 427 -9.43 8.47 18.27
N ARG A 428 -9.08 8.87 19.49
CA ARG A 428 -8.87 10.27 19.87
C ARG A 428 -7.44 10.49 20.31
N LEU A 429 -6.82 11.56 19.83
CA LEU A 429 -5.45 11.94 20.17
C LEU A 429 -5.43 13.21 20.99
N PHE A 430 -4.53 13.26 21.96
CA PHE A 430 -4.32 14.40 22.83
C PHE A 430 -2.84 14.76 22.89
N VAL A 431 -2.55 16.06 22.90
CA VAL A 431 -1.23 16.62 23.18
C VAL A 431 -1.42 17.69 24.26
N ASP A 432 -0.69 17.58 25.37
CA ASP A 432 -0.76 18.47 26.52
C ASP A 432 -2.20 18.71 27.00
N ALA A 433 -2.95 17.61 27.14
CA ALA A 433 -4.37 17.56 27.53
C ALA A 433 -5.36 18.27 26.59
N ARG A 434 -4.91 18.69 25.40
CA ARG A 434 -5.78 19.24 24.35
C ARG A 434 -6.09 18.16 23.32
N PRO A 435 -7.37 17.98 22.90
CA PRO A 435 -7.69 17.10 21.80
C PRO A 435 -7.11 17.65 20.49
N VAL A 436 -6.40 16.81 19.74
CA VAL A 436 -5.78 17.19 18.45
C VAL A 436 -6.27 16.36 17.27
N ALA A 437 -6.97 15.24 17.51
CA ALA A 437 -7.66 14.47 16.48
C ALA A 437 -8.82 13.64 17.09
N ASP A 438 -9.87 13.43 16.31
CA ASP A 438 -10.97 12.49 16.59
C ASP A 438 -11.34 11.78 15.28
N GLN A 439 -10.92 10.52 15.14
CA GLN A 439 -11.08 9.73 13.91
C GLN A 439 -12.04 8.57 14.16
N LYS A 440 -13.21 8.61 13.52
CA LYS A 440 -14.10 7.45 13.45
C LYS A 440 -13.47 6.34 12.62
N HIS A 441 -13.69 5.10 13.01
CA HIS A 441 -13.17 3.93 12.30
C HIS A 441 -14.12 2.74 12.39
N LYS A 442 -13.82 1.69 11.62
CA LYS A 442 -14.48 0.38 11.69
C LYS A 442 -13.42 -0.71 11.72
N ARG A 443 -13.68 -1.81 12.44
CA ARG A 443 -12.83 -3.00 12.42
C ARG A 443 -12.71 -3.56 10.99
N THR A 444 -11.52 -4.03 10.64
CA THR A 444 -11.26 -4.80 9.42
C THR A 444 -11.28 -6.30 9.73
N GLU A 445 -11.26 -7.12 8.68
CA GLU A 445 -11.13 -8.59 8.77
C GLU A 445 -9.70 -9.06 9.11
N MET A 446 -8.80 -8.13 9.45
CA MET A 446 -7.42 -8.46 9.79
C MET A 446 -7.38 -9.27 11.10
N LYS A 447 -6.77 -10.46 11.04
CA LYS A 447 -6.61 -11.33 12.21
C LYS A 447 -5.58 -10.75 13.17
N SER A 448 -5.86 -10.86 14.46
CA SER A 448 -4.88 -10.58 15.51
C SER A 448 -3.75 -11.61 15.45
N VAL A 449 -2.52 -11.13 15.47
CA VAL A 449 -1.30 -11.95 15.57
C VAL A 449 -0.57 -11.51 16.84
N PRO A 450 -0.61 -12.33 17.91
CA PRO A 450 0.03 -12.00 19.16
C PRO A 450 1.52 -11.66 18.99
N GLY A 451 1.96 -10.58 19.62
CA GLY A 451 3.34 -10.12 19.56
C GLY A 451 3.71 -9.26 20.78
N GLU A 452 4.96 -8.79 20.79
CA GLU A 452 5.54 -7.95 21.84
C GLU A 452 5.00 -6.51 21.80
N LEU A 453 5.46 -5.69 22.74
CA LEU A 453 5.28 -4.24 22.77
C LEU A 453 6.66 -3.59 22.71
N GLY A 454 6.85 -2.64 21.81
CA GLY A 454 8.06 -1.81 21.70
C GLY A 454 7.88 -0.47 22.40
N LEU A 455 8.87 -0.08 23.19
CA LEU A 455 9.03 1.26 23.76
C LEU A 455 10.15 1.99 23.02
N ALA A 456 9.85 3.17 22.48
CA ALA A 456 10.75 3.94 21.61
C ALA A 456 11.22 3.19 20.33
N THR A 457 10.50 2.17 19.89
CA THR A 457 10.85 1.31 18.74
C THR A 457 9.67 0.47 18.26
N LEU A 458 9.68 0.03 16.99
CA LEU A 458 8.83 -1.07 16.52
C LEU A 458 9.28 -2.40 17.11
N VAL A 459 8.36 -3.37 17.17
CA VAL A 459 8.67 -4.73 17.63
C VAL A 459 9.71 -5.46 16.75
N ASP A 460 9.74 -5.16 15.45
CA ASP A 460 10.75 -5.70 14.53
C ASP A 460 12.06 -4.90 14.54
N ARG A 461 12.10 -3.80 15.31
CA ARG A 461 13.20 -2.84 15.42
C ARG A 461 13.59 -2.17 14.10
N GLY A 462 12.73 -2.24 13.07
CA GLY A 462 12.98 -1.64 11.76
C GLY A 462 12.89 -0.10 11.78
N ILE A 463 12.12 0.47 12.71
CA ILE A 463 11.98 1.91 12.90
C ILE A 463 12.05 2.22 14.41
N GLY A 464 12.87 3.20 14.78
CA GLY A 464 13.08 3.63 16.17
C GLY A 464 12.51 5.01 16.50
N CYS A 465 13.05 5.60 17.56
CA CYS A 465 12.79 6.98 17.98
C CYS A 465 14.10 7.76 18.07
N SER A 466 14.14 8.99 17.55
CA SER A 466 15.31 9.87 17.64
C SER A 466 15.23 10.86 18.81
N GLY A 467 14.45 10.56 19.84
CA GLY A 467 14.27 11.41 21.01
C GLY A 467 14.04 10.61 22.29
N LEU A 468 13.45 11.26 23.28
CA LEU A 468 13.24 10.70 24.62
C LEU A 468 11.78 10.28 24.81
N VAL A 469 11.58 9.16 25.51
CA VAL A 469 10.27 8.66 25.95
C VAL A 469 10.33 8.42 27.46
N ASP A 470 9.30 8.89 28.16
CA ASP A 470 9.21 8.88 29.61
C ASP A 470 7.77 8.52 30.04
N GLU A 471 7.59 7.96 31.24
CA GLU A 471 6.28 7.69 31.85
C GLU A 471 5.28 6.98 30.92
N VAL A 472 5.62 5.80 30.39
CA VAL A 472 4.69 5.08 29.50
C VAL A 472 3.64 4.36 30.33
N ARG A 473 2.36 4.77 30.20
CA ARG A 473 1.23 4.12 30.85
C ARG A 473 0.24 3.54 29.84
N ILE A 474 -0.20 2.32 30.10
CA ILE A 474 -1.31 1.68 29.41
C ILE A 474 -2.43 1.46 30.43
N SER A 475 -3.63 1.96 30.14
CA SER A 475 -4.84 1.78 30.94
C SER A 475 -5.93 1.05 30.17
N LYS A 476 -6.65 0.16 30.85
CA LYS A 476 -7.94 -0.34 30.34
C LYS A 476 -8.97 0.78 30.40
N GLY A 477 -9.84 0.86 29.40
CA GLY A 477 -10.91 1.86 29.38
C GLY A 477 -10.55 3.18 28.72
N VAL A 478 -11.51 4.09 28.75
CA VAL A 478 -11.37 5.49 28.30
C VAL A 478 -10.84 6.34 29.44
N ARG A 479 -9.62 6.85 29.31
CA ARG A 479 -9.03 7.85 30.21
C ARG A 479 -8.68 9.09 29.38
N VAL A 480 -9.55 10.10 29.40
CA VAL A 480 -9.32 11.36 28.68
C VAL A 480 -8.42 12.27 29.52
N PRO A 481 -7.24 12.70 29.04
CA PRO A 481 -6.42 13.66 29.76
C PRO A 481 -7.15 15.01 29.84
N SER A 482 -7.44 15.47 31.06
CA SER A 482 -8.09 16.77 31.32
C SER A 482 -7.11 17.84 31.81
N ILE A 483 -5.94 17.43 32.29
CA ILE A 483 -4.84 18.28 32.72
C ILE A 483 -3.51 17.70 32.25
N VAL A 484 -2.51 18.55 32.06
CA VAL A 484 -1.13 18.11 31.82
C VAL A 484 -0.58 17.56 33.12
N PRO A 485 -0.08 16.30 33.17
CA PRO A 485 0.50 15.74 34.38
C PRO A 485 1.66 16.60 34.90
N ASP A 486 1.65 16.97 36.18
CA ASP A 486 2.72 17.74 36.83
C ASP A 486 3.60 16.87 37.73
N LYS A 487 3.28 15.57 37.82
CA LYS A 487 3.95 14.55 38.64
C LYS A 487 4.05 13.23 37.86
N PRO A 488 4.96 12.32 38.25
CA PRO A 488 4.98 10.95 37.75
C PRO A 488 3.61 10.27 37.90
N PHE A 489 3.28 9.37 36.99
CA PHE A 489 2.06 8.58 37.07
C PHE A 489 2.11 7.64 38.28
N THR A 490 0.95 7.31 38.81
CA THR A 490 0.82 6.25 39.82
C THR A 490 -0.11 5.17 39.26
N PRO A 491 0.20 3.88 39.44
CA PRO A 491 -0.74 2.82 39.10
C PRO A 491 -2.05 2.98 39.87
N ASP A 492 -3.15 2.78 39.17
CA ASP A 492 -4.50 2.69 39.73
C ASP A 492 -5.21 1.44 39.18
N ASP A 493 -6.47 1.20 39.55
CA ASP A 493 -7.24 0.01 39.15
C ASP A 493 -7.43 -0.13 37.63
N ALA A 494 -7.26 0.96 36.88
CA ALA A 494 -7.33 0.96 35.43
C ALA A 494 -5.97 0.75 34.77
N THR A 495 -4.86 0.92 35.50
CA THR A 495 -3.50 0.82 34.97
C THR A 495 -3.12 -0.63 34.74
N VAL A 496 -2.87 -0.99 33.48
CA VAL A 496 -2.44 -2.34 33.05
C VAL A 496 -0.92 -2.46 33.09
N ALA A 497 -0.22 -1.42 32.68
CA ALA A 497 1.24 -1.35 32.74
C ALA A 497 1.68 0.11 32.92
N LEU A 498 2.78 0.31 33.64
CA LEU A 498 3.41 1.61 33.82
C LEU A 498 4.93 1.44 33.88
N TRP A 499 5.65 2.09 32.99
CA TRP A 499 7.11 2.19 33.06
C TRP A 499 7.51 3.64 33.28
N HIS A 500 8.14 3.91 34.42
CA HIS A 500 8.73 5.22 34.73
C HIS A 500 9.98 5.49 33.89
N LEU A 501 10.69 4.45 33.46
CA LEU A 501 11.91 4.56 32.66
C LEU A 501 13.08 5.28 33.36
N ASP A 502 13.03 5.32 34.70
CA ASP A 502 14.00 6.01 35.55
C ASP A 502 15.34 5.27 35.78
N GLU A 503 15.29 3.94 35.82
CA GLU A 503 16.42 3.12 36.27
C GLU A 503 16.56 1.85 35.44
N LEU A 504 17.81 1.49 35.13
CA LEU A 504 18.15 0.20 34.54
C LEU A 504 18.60 -0.79 35.60
N VAL A 505 17.74 -1.76 35.88
CA VAL A 505 18.10 -2.92 36.69
C VAL A 505 18.99 -3.84 35.86
N GLU A 506 20.10 -4.27 36.45
CA GLU A 506 21.10 -5.14 35.80
C GLU A 506 21.59 -4.59 34.43
N ASN A 507 21.60 -3.27 34.27
CA ASN A 507 21.99 -2.55 33.04
C ASN A 507 21.17 -2.88 31.78
N LYS A 508 20.02 -3.57 31.89
CA LYS A 508 19.24 -4.00 30.70
C LYS A 508 17.73 -4.03 30.88
N ARG A 509 17.21 -3.81 32.10
CA ARG A 509 15.80 -4.02 32.42
C ARG A 509 15.18 -2.75 33.00
N LEU A 510 14.01 -2.38 32.49
CA LEU A 510 13.16 -1.29 33.00
C LEU A 510 11.92 -1.92 33.62
N ASP A 511 11.71 -1.66 34.91
CA ASP A 511 10.65 -2.34 35.66
C ASP A 511 9.27 -1.72 35.41
N ASP A 512 8.27 -2.60 35.33
CA ASP A 512 6.86 -2.23 35.35
C ASP A 512 6.44 -1.96 36.80
N ALA A 513 6.00 -0.74 37.06
CA ALA A 513 5.60 -0.25 38.38
C ALA A 513 4.31 -0.90 38.89
N THR A 514 3.55 -1.59 38.02
CA THR A 514 2.36 -2.32 38.42
C THR A 514 2.71 -3.67 39.10
N ASN A 515 1.67 -4.37 39.57
CA ASN A 515 1.80 -5.74 40.07
C ASN A 515 1.98 -6.78 38.95
N ASN A 516 1.85 -6.38 37.67
CA ASN A 516 2.03 -7.27 36.54
C ASN A 516 3.50 -7.59 36.25
N LYS A 517 4.44 -6.73 36.68
CA LYS A 517 5.89 -6.91 36.54
C LYS A 517 6.32 -7.22 35.10
N ASN A 518 5.65 -6.63 34.12
CA ASN A 518 5.95 -6.82 32.69
C ASN A 518 7.15 -5.96 32.26
N ALA A 519 8.36 -6.36 32.67
CA ALA A 519 9.56 -5.58 32.43
C ALA A 519 9.84 -5.33 30.94
N ALA A 520 10.39 -4.15 30.62
CA ALA A 520 10.94 -3.84 29.31
C ALA A 520 12.44 -4.16 29.29
N LEU A 521 12.90 -4.81 28.21
CA LEU A 521 14.28 -5.23 28.04
C LEU A 521 14.96 -4.45 26.92
N LEU A 522 16.15 -3.92 27.21
CA LEU A 522 17.04 -3.33 26.22
C LEU A 522 17.77 -4.43 25.43
N GLY A 523 18.08 -4.15 24.16
CA GLY A 523 18.82 -5.08 23.28
C GLY A 523 17.97 -6.22 22.72
N ASP A 524 18.58 -7.08 21.90
CA ASP A 524 17.87 -8.20 21.28
C ASP A 524 17.38 -9.19 22.35
N ALA A 525 16.07 -9.35 22.49
CA ALA A 525 15.45 -10.46 23.22
C ALA A 525 15.66 -11.83 22.52
N ARG A 526 16.70 -11.96 21.67
CA ARG A 526 17.09 -13.21 20.99
C ARG A 526 18.20 -13.97 21.72
N VAL A 527 18.32 -13.81 23.03
CA VAL A 527 19.17 -14.67 23.87
C VAL A 527 18.41 -15.08 25.13
N ALA A 528 17.57 -16.10 24.97
CA ALA A 528 17.42 -17.23 25.86
C ALA A 528 16.76 -18.39 25.10
#